data_AF-A0A1A8H7V1-F1
#
_entry.id   AF-A0A1A8H7V1-F1
#
_cell.length_a   1.000
_cell.length_b   1.000
_cell.length_c   1.000
_cell.angle_alpha   90.00
_cell.angle_beta   90.00
_cell.angle_gamma   90.00
#
_symmetry.space_group_name_H-M   'P 1'
#
loop_
_entity.id
_entity.type
_entity.pdbx_description
1 polymer ?
#
loop_
_entity_poly.entity_id
_entity_poly.type
_entity_poly.pdbx_seq_one_letter_code
_entity_poly.pdbx_strand_id
1 'polypeptide(L)' 'MSVASVGRFLYFAYGSNLLKERLQLKNPSATFVSTGRLKDYKLRFGFWGENVQSCWHGGSATVEFSPGAEVWG' A
#
# COMPACT_ATOMS: atom_id res chain seq x y z
N MET A 1 18.53 -12.46 3.70
CA MET A 1 19.36 -11.49 2.95
C MET A 1 18.70 -11.27 1.59
N SER A 2 18.08 -10.12 1.37
CA SER A 2 17.47 -9.79 0.07
C SER A 2 18.57 -9.32 -0.87
N VAL A 3 18.93 -10.16 -1.85
CA VAL A 3 19.74 -9.72 -2.98
C VAL A 3 18.84 -8.83 -3.83
N ALA A 4 19.09 -7.53 -3.83
CA ALA A 4 18.48 -6.63 -4.79
C ALA A 4 18.96 -7.04 -6.19
N SER A 5 18.15 -7.82 -6.91
CA SER A 5 18.41 -8.12 -8.31
C SER A 5 18.29 -6.83 -9.11
N VAL A 6 19.31 -6.51 -9.91
CA VAL A 6 19.33 -5.36 -10.81
C VAL A 6 18.00 -5.30 -11.58
N GLY A 7 17.26 -4.20 -11.44
CA GLY A 7 15.96 -3.99 -12.08
C GLY A 7 14.72 -4.42 -11.28
N ARG A 8 14.85 -4.81 -10.00
CA ARG A 8 13.69 -5.03 -9.10
C ARG A 8 13.77 -4.16 -7.86
N PHE A 9 12.61 -3.82 -7.31
CA PHE A 9 12.46 -3.10 -6.05
C PHE A 9 11.37 -3.75 -5.19
N LEU A 10 11.35 -3.42 -3.90
CA LEU A 10 10.30 -3.84 -2.98
C LEU A 10 9.27 -2.73 -2.83
N TYR A 11 8.00 -3.10 -2.91
CA TYR A 11 6.85 -2.22 -2.72
C TYR A 11 6.02 -2.75 -1.56
N PHE A 12 5.80 -1.90 -0.54
CA PHE A 12 4.95 -2.22 0.60
C PHE A 12 3.53 -1.70 0.34
N ALA A 13 2.56 -2.61 0.17
CA ALA A 13 1.17 -2.26 0.01
C ALA A 13 0.49 -2.15 1.39
N TYR A 14 -0.48 -1.24 1.53
CA TYR A 14 -1.26 -1.07 2.77
C TYR A 14 -2.73 -0.69 2.48
N GLY A 15 -3.19 -0.93 1.25
CA GLY A 15 -4.51 -0.56 0.75
C GLY A 15 -4.99 -1.53 -0.33
N SER A 16 -5.69 -1.05 -1.37
CA SER A 16 -6.27 -1.92 -2.40
C SER A 16 -5.26 -2.84 -3.11
N ASN A 17 -3.99 -2.45 -3.15
CA ASN A 17 -2.91 -3.24 -3.76
C ASN A 17 -2.49 -4.46 -2.92
N LEU A 18 -3.05 -4.67 -1.73
CA LEU A 18 -2.93 -5.92 -0.97
C LEU A 18 -3.58 -7.09 -1.71
N LEU A 19 -4.64 -6.82 -2.48
CA LEU A 19 -5.25 -7.82 -3.35
C LEU A 19 -4.41 -7.96 -4.63
N LYS A 20 -3.86 -9.16 -4.84
CA LYS A 20 -3.00 -9.47 -5.99
C LYS A 20 -3.66 -9.11 -7.32
N GLU A 21 -4.90 -9.52 -7.50
CA GLU A 21 -5.68 -9.33 -8.72
C GLU A 21 -5.84 -7.84 -9.03
N ARG A 22 -6.09 -7.01 -8.00
CA ARG A 22 -6.17 -5.55 -8.14
C ARG A 22 -4.83 -4.93 -8.54
N LEU A 23 -3.75 -5.32 -7.86
CA LEU A 23 -2.41 -4.81 -8.15
C LEU A 23 -1.98 -5.15 -9.59
N GLN A 24 -2.25 -6.39 -10.02
CA GLN A 24 -1.84 -6.91 -11.32
C GLN A 24 -2.64 -6.35 -12.51
N LEU A 25 -3.78 -5.67 -12.29
CA LEU A 25 -4.47 -4.92 -13.37
C LEU A 25 -3.57 -3.89 -14.06
N LYS A 26 -2.63 -3.29 -13.31
CA LYS A 26 -1.67 -2.30 -13.83
C LYS A 26 -0.21 -2.71 -13.64
N ASN A 27 0.06 -3.71 -12.79
CA ASN A 27 1.41 -4.17 -12.47
C ASN A 27 1.50 -5.70 -12.65
N PRO A 28 1.37 -6.23 -13.87
CA PRO A 28 1.22 -7.68 -14.11
C PRO A 28 2.44 -8.50 -13.68
N SER A 29 3.62 -7.89 -13.62
CA SER A 29 4.87 -8.54 -13.16
C SER A 29 5.04 -8.56 -11.65
N ALA A 30 4.14 -7.95 -10.87
CA ALA A 30 4.24 -7.92 -9.41
C ALA A 30 4.10 -9.33 -8.82
N THR A 31 5.05 -9.71 -7.96
CA THR A 31 5.07 -10.98 -7.25
C THR A 31 5.02 -10.76 -5.74
N PHE A 32 4.27 -11.58 -5.02
CA PHE A 32 4.29 -11.58 -3.56
C PHE A 32 5.69 -11.94 -3.04
N VAL A 33 6.16 -11.22 -2.02
CA VAL A 33 7.47 -11.45 -1.38
C VAL A 33 7.27 -11.93 0.06
N SER A 34 6.66 -11.09 0.89
CA SER A 34 6.39 -11.37 2.30
C SER A 34 5.41 -10.36 2.87
N THR A 35 4.72 -10.72 3.95
CA THR A 35 4.01 -9.76 4.80
C THR A 35 5.02 -8.93 5.59
N GLY A 36 4.81 -7.62 5.67
CA GLY A 36 5.63 -6.65 6.38
C GLY A 36 4.86 -5.93 7.48
N ARG A 37 5.61 -5.42 8.46
CA ARG A 37 5.08 -4.52 9.49
C ARG A 37 5.80 -3.17 9.42
N LEU A 38 5.03 -2.11 9.22
CA LEU A 38 5.48 -0.73 9.33
C LEU A 38 5.17 -0.22 10.74
N LYS A 39 6.21 0.00 11.53
CA LYS A 39 6.10 0.53 12.91
C LYS A 39 5.95 2.04 12.92
N ASP A 40 5.26 2.55 13.93
CA ASP A 40 5.05 3.97 14.21
C ASP A 40 4.25 4.71 13.12
N TYR A 41 3.36 3.97 12.44
CA TYR A 41 2.39 4.51 11.50
C TYR A 41 1.00 3.97 11.78
N LYS A 42 -0.01 4.79 11.48
CA LYS A 42 -1.43 4.44 11.59
C LYS A 42 -2.10 4.48 10.23
N LEU A 43 -2.83 3.42 9.90
CA LEU A 43 -3.69 3.41 8.71
C LEU A 43 -4.80 4.43 8.90
N ARG A 44 -4.99 5.27 7.90
CA ARG A 44 -6.12 6.17 7.76
C ARG A 44 -6.74 6.01 6.39
N PHE A 45 -7.96 6.50 6.28
CA PHE A 45 -8.52 6.83 4.99
C PHE A 45 -8.43 8.35 4.86
N GLY A 46 -8.24 8.83 3.64
CA GLY A 46 -8.20 10.25 3.29
C GLY A 46 -8.75 10.45 1.88
N PHE A 47 -8.48 11.61 1.28
CA PHE A 47 -8.82 11.88 -0.13
C PHE A 47 -10.32 11.73 -0.44
N TRP A 48 -11.17 12.26 0.43
CA TRP A 48 -12.60 12.47 0.18
C TRP A 48 -12.87 13.98 0.20
N GLY A 49 -13.68 14.49 -0.74
CA GLY A 49 -14.02 15.91 -0.86
C GLY A 49 -14.59 16.25 -2.22
N GLU A 50 -15.19 17.43 -2.36
CA GLU A 50 -15.93 17.85 -3.57
C GLU A 50 -15.09 17.83 -4.86
N ASN A 51 -13.77 17.96 -4.75
CA ASN A 51 -12.85 18.02 -5.89
C ASN A 51 -11.95 16.78 -6.04
N VAL A 52 -12.18 15.71 -5.29
CA VAL A 52 -11.38 14.48 -5.43
C VAL A 52 -12.05 13.53 -6.41
N GLN A 53 -11.50 13.45 -7.63
CA GLN A 53 -11.89 12.40 -8.58
C GLN A 53 -11.27 11.07 -8.15
N SER A 54 -12.09 10.19 -7.57
CA SER A 54 -11.70 8.86 -7.14
C SER A 54 -12.70 7.84 -7.69
N CYS A 55 -12.19 6.76 -8.29
CA CYS A 55 -13.02 5.63 -8.71
C CYS A 55 -13.57 4.81 -7.54
N TRP A 56 -13.13 5.10 -6.31
CA TRP A 56 -13.56 4.41 -5.11
C TRP A 56 -14.82 4.98 -4.48
N HIS A 57 -15.28 6.17 -4.91
CA HIS A 57 -16.47 6.85 -4.37
C HIS A 57 -16.46 6.94 -2.83
N GLY A 58 -15.27 7.12 -2.25
CA GLY A 58 -15.01 7.10 -0.82
C GLY A 58 -13.53 7.33 -0.51
N GLY A 59 -13.18 7.32 0.77
CA GLY A 59 -11.82 7.57 1.22
C GLY A 59 -10.82 6.52 0.75
N SER A 60 -9.66 6.96 0.24
CA SER A 60 -8.55 6.09 -0.14
C SER A 60 -7.56 5.93 1.03
N ALA A 61 -6.92 4.76 1.12
CA ALA A 61 -5.97 4.45 2.18
C ALA A 61 -4.74 5.38 2.15
N THR A 62 -4.31 5.82 3.32
CA THR A 62 -3.06 6.56 3.56
C THR A 62 -2.47 6.13 4.91
N VAL A 63 -1.21 6.45 5.15
CA VAL A 63 -0.56 6.22 6.44
C VAL A 63 -0.05 7.54 7.00
N GLU A 64 -0.23 7.73 8.30
CA GLU A 64 0.28 8.89 9.03
C GLU A 64 1.21 8.41 10.15
N PHE A 65 2.29 9.16 10.39
CA PHE A 65 3.18 8.89 11.51
C PHE A 65 2.40 8.97 12.83
N SER A 66 2.50 7.92 13.64
CA SER A 66 1.80 7.77 14.90
C SER A 66 2.60 6.81 15.78
N PRO A 67 3.42 7.33 16.72
CA PRO A 67 4.25 6.50 17.60
C PRO A 67 3.45 5.39 18.29
N GLY A 68 3.98 4.17 18.29
CA GLY A 68 3.36 2.99 18.90
C GLY A 68 2.22 2.35 18.09
N ALA A 69 1.80 2.96 16.97
CA ALA A 69 0.88 2.31 16.04
C ALA A 69 1.65 1.41 15.06
N GLU A 70 0.91 0.53 14.38
CA GLU A 70 1.48 -0.32 13.34
C GLU A 70 0.51 -0.49 12.16
N VAL A 71 1.09 -0.67 10.97
CA VAL A 71 0.38 -1.04 9.74
C VAL A 71 0.98 -2.33 9.21
N TRP A 72 0.10 -3.29 8.92
CA TRP A 72 0.44 -4.55 8.29
C TRP A 72 0.07 -4.52 6.81
N GLY A 73 0.86 -5.21 5.99
CA GLY A 73 0.63 -5.33 4.56
C GLY A 73 1.49 -6.37 3.89
#